data_AF-A0A0N0D5J2-F1
#
_entry.id   AF-A0A0N0D5J2-F1
#
_cell.length_a   1.000
_cell.length_b   1.000
_cell.length_c   1.000
_cell.angle_alpha   90.00
_cell.angle_beta   90.00
_cell.angle_gamma   90.00
#
_symmetry.space_group_name_H-M   'P 1'
#
loop_
_entity.id
_entity.type
_entity.pdbx_description
1 polymer ?
#
loop_
_entity_poly.entity_id
_entity_poly.type
_entity_poly.pdbx_seq_one_letter_code
_entity_poly.pdbx_strand_id
1 'polypeptide(L)'
;ALQEKLAISALNLVGNKKNVNHSEFDLLIQITELIICKDIILSGEFSTDIECTGNIAAIVLNQPSLLNVRDIQKLTIYRPKEIVDYCKYHLGSNSNSGLSLSNICRFLEHGGLYRLKNLVKRS
;
A
#
# COMPACT_ATOMS: atom_id res chain seq x y z
N ALA A 1 -5.88 -5.63 -11.66
CA ALA A 1 -5.14 -6.61 -10.82
C ALA A 1 -5.40 -6.43 -9.31
N LEU A 2 -4.70 -5.55 -8.55
CA LEU A 2 -4.89 -5.45 -7.09
C LEU A 2 -6.21 -4.75 -6.71
N GLN A 3 -6.58 -3.68 -7.42
CA GLN A 3 -7.85 -2.95 -7.17
C GLN A 3 -9.08 -3.81 -7.49
N GLU A 4 -9.07 -4.59 -8.56
CA GLU A 4 -10.14 -5.57 -8.84
C GLU A 4 -10.22 -6.65 -7.76
N LYS A 5 -9.07 -7.14 -7.26
CA LYS A 5 -9.05 -8.13 -6.19
C LYS A 5 -9.56 -7.56 -4.86
N LEU A 6 -9.24 -6.30 -4.55
CA LEU A 6 -9.81 -5.58 -3.40
C LEU A 6 -11.32 -5.40 -3.56
N ALA A 7 -11.79 -5.06 -4.77
CA ALA A 7 -13.21 -4.95 -5.06
C ALA A 7 -13.93 -6.30 -4.94
N ILE A 8 -13.34 -7.40 -5.43
CA ILE A 8 -13.90 -8.76 -5.32
C ILE A 8 -13.91 -9.24 -3.86
N SER A 9 -12.86 -8.99 -3.09
CA SER A 9 -12.83 -9.32 -1.66
C SER A 9 -13.80 -8.47 -0.84
N ALA A 10 -13.95 -7.18 -1.15
CA ALA A 10 -14.98 -6.32 -0.57
C ALA A 10 -16.39 -6.82 -0.94
N LEU A 11 -16.61 -7.22 -2.19
CA LEU A 11 -17.88 -7.82 -2.65
C LEU A 11 -18.16 -9.15 -1.96
N ASN A 12 -17.16 -9.98 -1.70
CA ASN A 12 -17.31 -11.24 -0.95
C ASN A 12 -17.61 -11.00 0.53
N LEU A 13 -17.03 -9.95 1.14
CA LEU A 13 -17.35 -9.51 2.50
C LEU A 13 -18.78 -8.96 2.60
N VAL A 14 -19.27 -8.26 1.57
CA VAL A 14 -20.64 -7.70 1.51
C VAL A 14 -21.69 -8.75 1.10
N GLY A 15 -21.31 -9.70 0.23
CA GLY A 15 -22.17 -10.76 -0.29
C GLY A 15 -22.54 -11.82 0.75
N ASN A 16 -21.67 -12.04 1.74
CA ASN A 16 -22.00 -12.78 2.97
C ASN A 16 -22.86 -11.89 3.88
N LYS A 17 -24.13 -11.71 3.49
CA LYS A 17 -25.17 -11.05 4.28
C LYS A 17 -25.37 -11.77 5.61
N LYS A 18 -24.61 -11.36 6.62
CA LYS A 18 -24.93 -11.32 8.06
C LYS A 18 -23.74 -10.68 8.76
N ASN A 19 -23.82 -9.36 8.96
CA ASN A 19 -22.86 -8.49 9.64
C ASN A 19 -21.54 -8.27 8.89
N VAL A 20 -21.52 -7.28 8.01
CA VAL A 20 -20.26 -6.61 7.64
C VAL A 20 -19.66 -6.08 8.93
N ASN A 21 -18.54 -6.67 9.36
CA ASN A 21 -17.85 -6.19 10.54
C ASN A 21 -17.21 -4.85 10.19
N HIS A 22 -17.90 -3.74 10.48
CA HIS A 22 -17.48 -2.39 10.14
C HIS A 22 -16.01 -2.13 10.52
N SER A 23 -15.54 -2.72 11.64
CA SER A 23 -14.15 -2.62 12.08
C SER A 23 -13.12 -3.19 11.10
N GLU A 24 -13.41 -4.28 10.39
CA GLU A 24 -12.48 -4.87 9.41
C GLU A 24 -12.42 -4.05 8.12
N PHE A 25 -13.56 -3.47 7.72
CA PHE A 25 -13.63 -2.59 6.55
C PHE A 25 -12.91 -1.26 6.82
N ASP A 26 -13.11 -0.67 7.99
CA ASP A 26 -12.41 0.54 8.42
C ASP A 26 -10.89 0.30 8.49
N LEU A 27 -10.47 -0.87 8.97
CA LEU A 27 -9.06 -1.25 8.99
C LEU A 27 -8.48 -1.43 7.57
N LEU A 28 -9.25 -1.97 6.63
CA LEU A 28 -8.83 -2.05 5.23
C LEU A 28 -8.68 -0.66 4.58
N ILE A 29 -9.57 0.29 4.91
CA ILE A 29 -9.45 1.69 4.49
C ILE A 29 -8.16 2.29 5.05
N GLN A 30 -7.94 2.15 6.36
CA GLN A 30 -6.74 2.66 7.02
C GLN A 30 -5.46 2.10 6.40
N ILE A 31 -5.40 0.78 6.16
CA ILE A 31 -4.27 0.13 5.49
C ILE A 31 -4.07 0.69 4.07
N THR A 32 -5.16 0.87 3.33
CA THR A 32 -5.09 1.41 1.96
C THR A 32 -4.54 2.83 1.95
N GLU A 33 -4.99 3.69 2.87
CA GLU A 33 -4.45 5.04 3.03
C GLU A 33 -2.97 5.05 3.38
N LEU A 34 -2.52 4.10 4.20
CA LEU A 34 -1.11 3.94 4.56
C LEU A 34 -0.26 3.36 3.42
N ILE A 35 -0.84 2.58 2.51
CA ILE A 35 -0.14 2.09 1.31
C ILE A 35 0.05 3.23 0.29
N ILE A 36 -0.94 4.12 0.16
CA ILE A 36 -0.92 5.23 -0.79
C ILE A 36 0.03 6.31 -0.28
N CYS A 37 1.16 6.47 -0.98
CA CYS A 37 2.12 7.50 -0.64
C CYS A 37 1.74 8.84 -1.28
N LYS A 38 1.04 9.71 -0.55
CA LYS A 38 0.60 11.02 -1.05
C LYS A 38 1.77 12.01 -1.28
N ASP A 39 2.84 11.94 -0.48
CA ASP A 39 3.90 12.95 -0.45
C ASP A 39 5.32 12.38 -0.59
N ILE A 40 5.58 11.42 -1.48
CA ILE A 40 6.86 10.65 -1.46
C ILE A 40 8.13 11.49 -1.59
N ILE A 41 8.04 12.65 -2.24
CA ILE A 41 9.18 13.55 -2.48
C ILE A 41 9.51 14.32 -1.19
N LEU A 42 8.48 14.70 -0.43
CA LEU A 42 8.60 15.48 0.80
C LEU A 42 8.80 14.58 2.03
N SER A 43 8.11 13.44 2.05
CA SER A 43 8.13 12.47 3.13
C SER A 43 9.26 11.46 2.93
N GLY A 44 10.10 11.28 3.95
CA GLY A 44 11.24 10.38 3.92
C GLY A 44 10.88 8.91 4.07
N GLU A 45 11.77 8.16 4.71
CA GLU A 45 11.51 6.79 5.14
C GLU A 45 10.31 6.74 6.08
N PHE A 46 9.57 5.64 6.03
CA PHE A 46 8.34 5.46 6.80
C PHE A 46 8.24 4.01 7.26
N SER A 47 7.72 3.78 8.47
CA SER A 47 7.39 2.44 8.94
C SER A 47 6.29 2.53 9.98
N THR A 48 5.28 1.68 9.86
CA THR A 48 4.24 1.50 10.87
C THR A 48 3.82 0.05 10.91
N ASP A 49 3.49 -0.44 12.11
CA ASP A 49 2.97 -1.78 12.31
C ASP A 49 1.46 -1.73 12.56
N ILE A 50 0.77 -2.77 12.08
CA ILE A 50 -0.67 -2.94 12.21
C ILE A 50 -0.95 -4.39 12.60
N GLU A 51 -1.82 -4.56 13.59
CA GLU A 51 -2.39 -5.86 13.95
C GLU A 51 -3.73 -6.04 13.25
N CYS A 52 -3.93 -7.17 12.59
CA CYS A 52 -5.15 -7.47 11.87
C CYS A 52 -5.51 -8.95 11.89
N THR A 53 -6.71 -9.30 11.42
CA THR A 53 -7.13 -10.70 11.26
C THR A 53 -6.40 -11.37 10.09
N GLY A 54 -6.40 -12.71 10.07
CA GLY A 54 -5.90 -13.50 8.94
C GLY A 54 -6.55 -13.12 7.61
N ASN A 55 -7.84 -12.79 7.62
CA ASN A 55 -8.57 -12.39 6.42
C ASN A 55 -8.06 -11.08 5.84
N ILE A 56 -7.82 -10.08 6.68
CA ILE A 56 -7.25 -8.80 6.25
C ILE A 56 -5.83 -9.00 5.72
N ALA A 57 -5.00 -9.77 6.42
CA ALA A 57 -3.64 -10.08 5.96
C ALA A 57 -3.64 -10.84 4.62
N ALA A 58 -4.55 -11.79 4.42
CA ALA A 58 -4.70 -12.52 3.17
C ALA A 58 -5.00 -11.59 1.99
N ILE A 59 -5.87 -10.59 2.21
CA ILE A 59 -6.24 -9.60 1.20
C ILE A 59 -5.04 -8.68 0.90
N VAL A 60 -4.45 -8.09 1.94
CA VAL A 60 -3.40 -7.07 1.81
C VAL A 60 -2.12 -7.66 1.20
N LEU A 61 -1.71 -8.85 1.64
CA LEU A 61 -0.53 -9.54 1.14
C LEU A 61 -0.82 -10.36 -0.14
N ASN A 62 -2.08 -10.47 -0.56
CA ASN A 62 -2.52 -11.38 -1.62
C ASN A 62 -2.00 -12.83 -1.37
N GLN A 63 -2.19 -13.31 -0.14
CA GLN A 63 -1.80 -14.65 0.32
C GLN A 63 -3.03 -15.43 0.82
N PRO A 64 -3.69 -16.21 -0.06
CA PRO A 64 -4.92 -16.93 0.29
C PRO A 64 -4.75 -17.93 1.45
N SER A 65 -3.54 -18.40 1.72
CA SER A 65 -3.23 -19.31 2.84
C SER A 65 -3.49 -18.70 4.23
N LEU A 66 -3.66 -17.38 4.31
CA LEU A 66 -3.95 -16.68 5.57
C LEU A 66 -5.45 -16.54 5.84
N LEU A 67 -6.32 -16.93 4.88
CA LEU A 67 -7.76 -16.91 5.07
C LEU A 67 -8.15 -17.84 6.22
N ASN A 68 -9.03 -17.36 7.10
CA ASN A 68 -9.53 -18.07 8.28
C ASN A 68 -8.46 -18.47 9.32
N VAL A 69 -7.24 -17.95 9.22
CA VAL A 69 -6.26 -18.06 10.30
C VAL A 69 -6.77 -17.26 11.50
N ARG A 70 -6.87 -17.92 12.66
CA ARG A 70 -7.43 -17.34 13.90
C ARG A 70 -6.45 -16.42 14.62
N ASP A 71 -5.16 -16.61 14.40
CA ASP A 71 -4.12 -15.81 15.04
C ASP A 71 -4.10 -14.38 14.49
N ILE A 72 -3.83 -13.42 15.37
CA ILE A 72 -3.58 -12.02 15.00
C ILE A 72 -2.33 -11.98 14.12
N GLN A 73 -2.46 -11.35 12.96
CA GLN A 73 -1.37 -11.12 12.03
C GLN A 73 -0.76 -9.74 12.28
N LYS A 74 0.57 -9.65 12.21
CA LYS A 74 1.31 -8.39 12.26
C LYS A 74 1.79 -8.04 10.87
N LEU A 75 1.39 -6.86 10.39
CA LEU A 75 1.80 -6.30 9.12
C LEU A 75 2.64 -5.06 9.36
N THR A 76 3.81 -4.99 8.74
CA THR A 76 4.59 -3.76 8.66
C THR A 76 4.35 -3.11 7.31
N ILE A 77 3.84 -1.87 7.33
CA ILE A 77 3.74 -0.99 6.16
C ILE A 77 4.93 -0.04 6.22
N TYR A 78 5.79 -0.08 5.20
CA TYR A 78 7.06 0.64 5.24
C TYR A 78 7.45 1.22 3.89
N ARG A 79 8.30 2.23 3.95
CA ARG A 79 8.97 2.83 2.80
C ARG A 79 10.47 2.74 3.01
N PRO A 80 11.16 1.87 2.27
CA PRO A 80 12.60 1.76 2.38
C PRO A 80 13.26 2.99 1.76
N LYS A 81 14.47 3.29 2.25
CA LYS A 81 15.30 4.38 1.77
C LYS A 81 15.53 4.33 0.26
N GLU A 82 15.73 3.15 -0.34
CA GLU A 82 16.01 3.05 -1.77
C GLU A 82 14.84 3.56 -2.64
N ILE A 83 13.60 3.39 -2.17
CA ILE A 83 12.42 3.92 -2.85
C ILE A 83 12.39 5.45 -2.75
N VAL A 84 12.69 6.00 -1.57
CA VAL A 84 12.74 7.45 -1.35
C VAL A 84 13.82 8.09 -2.22
N ASP A 85 15.02 7.53 -2.20
CA ASP A 85 16.17 8.04 -2.96
C ASP A 85 15.90 7.96 -4.47
N TYR A 86 15.31 6.85 -4.94
CA TYR A 86 14.89 6.72 -6.34
C TYR A 86 13.88 7.80 -6.75
N CYS A 87 12.83 7.98 -5.95
CA CYS A 87 11.81 8.98 -6.23
C CYS A 87 12.38 10.40 -6.20
N LYS A 88 13.26 10.72 -5.24
CA LYS A 88 13.94 12.01 -5.18
C LYS A 88 14.85 12.23 -6.37
N TYR A 89 15.66 11.25 -6.76
CA TYR A 89 16.56 11.37 -7.90
C TYR A 89 15.83 11.62 -9.22
N HIS A 90 14.72 10.90 -9.45
CA HIS A 90 14.00 10.98 -10.72
C HIS A 90 12.93 12.09 -10.77
N LEU A 91 12.33 12.46 -9.63
CA LEU A 91 11.24 13.45 -9.57
C LEU A 91 11.64 14.78 -8.92
N GLY A 92 12.65 14.78 -8.04
CA GLY A 92 13.15 15.98 -7.37
C GLY A 92 14.40 16.51 -8.08
N SER A 93 14.31 17.70 -8.67
CA SER A 93 15.52 18.42 -9.09
C SER A 93 16.07 19.22 -7.90
N ASN A 94 17.38 19.16 -7.70
CA ASN A 94 18.09 20.18 -6.94
C ASN A 94 17.83 21.51 -7.63
N SER A 95 17.15 22.44 -6.95
CA SER A 95 16.82 23.82 -7.37
C SER A 95 15.66 23.99 -8.39
N ASN A 96 14.53 24.48 -7.87
CA ASN A 96 13.49 25.28 -8.53
C ASN A 96 12.73 24.77 -9.77
N SER A 97 12.89 23.52 -10.20
CA SER A 97 12.09 22.96 -11.31
C SER A 97 11.61 21.54 -11.00
N GLY A 98 10.89 21.40 -9.89
CA GLY A 98 10.24 20.14 -9.53
C GLY A 98 9.24 19.71 -10.60
N LEU A 99 9.17 18.40 -10.87
CA LEU A 99 8.15 17.78 -11.71
C LEU A 99 8.05 18.34 -13.16
N SER A 100 9.17 18.39 -13.88
CA SER A 100 9.09 18.58 -15.34
C SER A 100 8.40 17.37 -15.99
N LEU A 101 7.63 17.60 -17.06
CA LEU A 101 6.98 16.53 -17.81
C LEU A 101 7.99 15.47 -18.29
N SER A 102 9.19 15.90 -18.70
CA SER A 102 10.26 14.97 -19.11
C SER A 102 10.72 14.05 -17.98
N ASN A 103 10.86 14.57 -16.76
CA ASN A 103 11.24 13.77 -15.60
C ASN A 103 10.14 12.80 -15.20
N ILE A 104 8.87 13.23 -15.28
CA ILE A 104 7.71 12.36 -15.04
C ILE A 104 7.65 11.24 -16.07
N CYS A 105 7.80 11.54 -17.37
CA CYS A 105 7.80 10.53 -18.44
C CYS A 105 8.89 9.48 -18.21
N ARG A 106 10.14 9.91 -17.97
CA ARG A 106 11.24 8.98 -17.68
C ARG A 106 10.98 8.16 -16.42
N PHE A 107 10.46 8.78 -15.36
CA PHE A 107 10.13 8.08 -14.13
C PHE A 107 9.09 6.97 -14.37
N LEU A 108 8.04 7.26 -15.15
CA LEU A 108 7.02 6.28 -15.51
C LEU A 108 7.56 5.18 -16.42
N GLU A 109 8.38 5.51 -17.43
CA GLU A 109 9.04 4.56 -18.33
C GLU A 109 9.91 3.54 -17.58
N HIS A 110 10.59 3.97 -16.52
CA HIS A 110 11.39 3.08 -15.67
C HIS A 110 10.58 2.36 -14.57
N GLY A 111 9.25 2.36 -14.67
CA GLY A 111 8.36 1.65 -13.73
C GLY A 111 8.20 2.36 -12.39
N GLY A 112 8.46 3.67 -12.32
CA GLY A 112 8.39 4.47 -11.10
C GLY A 112 7.02 4.45 -10.42
N LEU A 113 5.93 4.17 -11.17
CA LEU A 113 4.58 4.03 -10.61
C LEU A 113 4.49 2.97 -9.50
N TYR A 114 5.24 1.86 -9.62
CA TYR A 114 5.26 0.81 -8.59
C TYR A 114 6.02 1.24 -7.33
N ARG A 115 6.84 2.28 -7.42
CA ARG A 115 7.65 2.83 -6.33
C ARG A 115 6.94 3.97 -5.59
N LEU A 116 5.79 4.45 -6.07
CA LEU A 116 4.97 5.48 -5.40
C LEU A 116 4.06 4.91 -4.30
N LYS A 117 4.44 3.80 -3.69
CA LYS A 117 3.61 3.08 -2.71
C LYS A 117 4.48 2.64 -1.56
N ASN A 118 3.91 2.63 -0.36
CA ASN A 118 4.55 1.93 0.74
C ASN A 118 4.41 0.42 0.48
N LEU A 119 5.46 -0.32 0.85
CA LEU A 119 5.50 -1.77 0.79
C LEU A 119 4.83 -2.34 2.03
N VAL A 120 4.35 -3.58 1.92
CA VAL A 120 3.75 -4.31 3.02
C VAL A 120 4.43 -5.65 3.16
N LYS A 121 4.79 -6.03 4.38
CA LYS A 121 5.30 -7.35 4.71
C LYS A 121 4.67 -7.86 6.00
N ARG A 122 4.69 -9.18 6.18
CA ARG A 122 4.42 -9.79 7.47
C ARG A 122 5.64 -9.60 8.39
N SER A 123 5.38 -9.20 9.62
CA SER A 123 6.41 -9.03 10.67
C SER A 123 6.74 -10.36 11.34
#